data_AF-A0A498CV07-F1
#
_entry.id   AF-A0A498CV07-F1
#
_cell.length_a   1.000
_cell.length_b   1.000
_cell.length_c   1.000
_cell.angle_alpha   90.00
_cell.angle_beta   90.00
_cell.angle_gamma   90.00
#
_symmetry.space_group_name_H-M   'P 1'
#
loop_
_entity.id
_entity.type
_entity.pdbx_description
1 polymer ?
#
loop_
_entity_poly.entity_id
_entity_poly.type
_entity_poly.pdbx_seq_one_letter_code
_entity_poly.pdbx_strand_id
1 'polypeptide(L)' 'MHPEQLFELFYQDLTPEINPPGMPKYRSEAMYQWWRERFMNAFYGIQEPMQYRSWAEAPQMWLAGYKQGMKQSNPE' A
#
# COMPACT_ATOMS: atom_id res chain seq x y z
N MET A 1 1.98 -14.49 5.58
CA MET A 1 2.71 -13.96 4.41
C MET A 1 3.68 -12.90 4.89
N HIS A 2 4.88 -12.81 4.31
CA HIS A 2 5.89 -11.82 4.71
C HIS A 2 5.45 -10.40 4.28
N PRO A 3 5.70 -9.33 5.06
CA PRO A 3 5.26 -7.97 4.73
C PRO A 3 5.70 -7.49 3.34
N GLU A 4 6.94 -7.82 2.93
CA GLU A 4 7.44 -7.49 1.59
C GLU A 4 6.65 -8.16 0.47
N GLN A 5 6.22 -9.41 0.66
CA GLN A 5 5.42 -10.11 -0.34
C GLN A 5 4.04 -9.48 -0.49
N LEU A 6 3.43 -9.02 0.61
CA LEU A 6 2.18 -8.28 0.57
C LEU A 6 2.35 -6.93 -0.10
N PHE A 7 3.48 -6.26 0.14
CA PHE A 7 3.80 -5.02 -0.53
C PHE A 7 3.92 -5.21 -2.05
N GLU A 8 4.58 -6.27 -2.52
CA GLU A 8 4.66 -6.56 -3.97
C GLU A 8 3.28 -6.74 -4.60
N LEU A 9 2.36 -7.44 -3.94
CA LEU A 9 0.97 -7.58 -4.40
C LEU A 9 0.26 -6.23 -4.46
N PHE A 10 0.36 -5.44 -3.38
CA PHE A 10 -0.19 -4.08 -3.34
C PHE A 10 0.36 -3.19 -4.46
N TYR A 11 1.67 -3.23 -4.69
CA TYR A 11 2.32 -2.41 -5.72
C TYR A 11 1.94 -2.86 -7.13
N GLN A 12 1.69 -4.14 -7.35
CA GLN A 12 1.15 -4.65 -8.61
C GLN A 12 -0.25 -4.12 -8.89
N ASP A 13 -1.11 -4.05 -7.87
CA ASP A 13 -2.48 -3.53 -7.98
C ASP A 13 -2.55 -2.01 -8.15
N LEU A 14 -1.52 -1.26 -7.71
CA LEU A 14 -1.46 0.18 -7.89
C LEU A 14 -1.33 0.58 -9.37
N THR A 15 -2.17 1.51 -9.80
CA THR A 15 -2.02 2.19 -11.08
C THR A 15 -1.13 3.42 -10.93
N PRO A 16 -0.31 3.78 -11.93
CA PRO A 16 0.53 4.98 -11.86
C PRO A 16 -0.25 6.29 -11.68
N GLU A 17 -1.54 6.29 -12.01
CA GLU A 17 -2.41 7.46 -11.83
C GLU A 17 -2.60 7.85 -10.36
N ILE A 18 -2.54 6.88 -9.45
CA ILE A 18 -2.64 7.09 -8.00
C ILE A 18 -1.38 7.76 -7.44
N ASN A 19 -0.27 7.84 -8.19
CA ASN A 19 0.94 8.51 -7.70
C ASN A 19 0.68 10.00 -7.37
N PRO A 20 1.38 10.59 -6.38
CA PRO A 20 1.15 11.96 -5.97
C PRO A 20 1.27 13.00 -7.08
N PRO A 21 0.61 14.17 -6.95
CA PRO A 21 0.82 15.30 -7.86
C PRO A 21 2.30 15.68 -7.94
N GLY A 22 2.79 15.93 -9.16
CA GLY A 22 4.20 16.26 -9.41
C GLY A 22 5.16 15.06 -9.40
N MET A 23 4.67 13.84 -9.17
CA MET A 23 5.46 12.61 -9.26
C MET A 23 5.28 11.90 -10.62
N PRO A 24 6.25 11.04 -11.00
CA PRO A 24 6.15 10.21 -12.20
C PRO A 24 4.83 9.44 -12.30
N LYS A 25 4.16 9.51 -13.45
CA LYS A 25 2.97 8.71 -13.78
C LYS A 25 3.32 7.40 -14.48
N TYR A 26 4.43 6.81 -14.07
CA TYR A 26 4.91 5.50 -14.53
C TYR A 26 5.58 4.76 -13.37
N ARG A 27 5.79 3.45 -13.52
CA ARG A 27 6.52 2.65 -12.52
C ARG A 27 7.98 3.08 -12.49
N SER A 28 8.46 3.50 -11.32
CA SER A 28 9.84 3.94 -11.10
C SER A 28 10.30 3.49 -9.73
N GLU A 29 11.62 3.33 -9.56
CA GLU A 29 12.22 2.97 -8.27
C GLU A 29 11.84 3.98 -7.17
N ALA A 30 11.80 5.27 -7.51
CA ALA A 30 11.37 6.31 -6.57
C ALA A 30 9.93 6.08 -6.07
N MET A 31 9.00 5.77 -6.97
CA MET A 31 7.61 5.49 -6.59
C MET A 31 7.45 4.14 -5.88
N TYR A 32 8.27 3.14 -6.23
CA TYR A 32 8.33 1.87 -5.53
C TYR A 32 8.71 2.08 -4.05
N GLN A 33 9.83 2.75 -3.78
CA GLN A 33 10.26 3.04 -2.41
C GLN A 33 9.28 3.93 -1.66
N TRP A 34 8.73 4.94 -2.36
CA TRP A 34 7.75 5.84 -1.76
C TRP A 34 6.51 5.07 -1.29
N TRP A 35 5.91 4.23 -2.13
CA TRP A 35 4.76 3.41 -1.74
C TRP A 35 5.12 2.34 -0.71
N ARG A 36 6.33 1.78 -0.78
CA ARG A 36 6.82 0.80 0.20
C ARG A 36 6.82 1.36 1.61
N GLU A 37 7.32 2.57 1.80
CA GLU A 37 7.34 3.22 3.12
C GLU A 37 5.93 3.37 3.71
N ARG A 38 4.97 3.88 2.92
CA ARG A 38 3.58 4.05 3.37
C ARG A 38 2.91 2.72 3.66
N PHE A 39 3.18 1.72 2.83
CA PHE A 39 2.66 0.37 3.03
C PHE A 39 3.17 -0.25 4.33
N MET A 40 4.48 -0.15 4.61
CA MET A 40 5.06 -0.67 5.85
C MET A 40 4.53 0.07 7.07
N ASN A 41 4.37 1.39 6.99
CA ASN A 41 3.76 2.16 8.06
C ASN A 41 2.31 1.69 8.33
N ALA A 42 1.50 1.51 7.28
CA ALA A 42 0.16 0.96 7.41
C ALA A 42 0.15 -0.48 7.97
N PHE A 43 1.08 -1.33 7.55
CA PHE A 43 1.19 -2.71 7.99
C PHE A 43 1.51 -2.81 9.50
N TYR A 44 2.46 -2.01 9.99
CA TYR A 44 2.87 -1.98 11.39
C TYR A 44 2.02 -1.07 12.28
N GLY A 45 1.04 -0.35 11.73
CA GLY A 45 0.20 0.58 12.48
C GLY A 45 0.92 1.88 12.89
N ILE A 46 1.96 2.26 12.15
CA ILE A 46 2.71 3.50 12.34
C ILE A 46 1.95 4.65 11.66
N GLN A 47 1.73 5.73 12.40
CA GLN A 47 1.04 6.90 11.87
C GLN A 47 1.96 7.73 10.96
N GLU A 48 1.48 8.05 9.76
CA GLU A 48 2.18 8.96 8.84
C GLU A 48 2.29 10.39 9.38
N PRO A 49 3.38 11.12 9.06
CA PRO A 49 3.46 12.57 9.21
C PRO A 49 2.26 13.28 8.57
N MET A 50 1.91 14.45 9.10
CA MET A 50 0.70 15.18 8.71
C MET A 50 0.56 15.38 7.18
N GLN A 51 1.66 15.69 6.50
CA GLN A 51 1.70 15.89 5.05
C GLN A 51 1.49 14.62 4.21
N TYR A 52 1.59 13.42 4.82
CA TYR A 52 1.44 12.13 4.14
C TYR A 52 0.21 11.34 4.59
N ARG A 53 -0.58 11.83 5.55
CA ARG A 53 -1.71 11.06 6.12
C ARG A 53 -2.72 10.60 5.08
N SER A 54 -3.08 11.44 4.11
CA SER A 54 -4.02 11.06 3.04
C SER A 54 -3.49 9.93 2.16
N TRP A 55 -2.17 9.74 2.12
CA TRP A 55 -1.52 8.68 1.36
C TRP A 55 -1.43 7.35 2.12
N ALA A 56 -1.69 7.36 3.43
CA ALA A 56 -1.80 6.15 4.23
C ALA A 56 -3.09 5.36 3.90
N GLU A 57 -4.12 6.04 3.39
CA GLU A 57 -5.44 5.43 3.16
C GLU A 57 -5.38 4.29 2.14
N ALA A 58 -4.65 4.46 1.04
CA ALA A 58 -4.57 3.44 0.00
C ALA A 58 -4.01 2.09 0.51
N PRO A 59 -2.82 2.03 1.17
CA PRO A 59 -2.34 0.78 1.74
C PRO A 59 -3.22 0.26 2.89
N GLN A 60 -3.80 1.15 3.71
CA GLN A 60 -4.72 0.72 4.79
C GLN A 60 -5.97 0.02 4.26
N MET A 61 -6.63 0.60 3.25
CA MET A 61 -7.81 0.00 2.63
C MET A 61 -7.45 -1.30 1.91
N TRP A 62 -6.33 -1.33 1.18
CA TRP A 62 -5.88 -2.54 0.51
C TRP A 62 -5.62 -3.68 1.51
N LEU A 63 -4.93 -3.40 2.62
CA LEU A 63 -4.68 -4.38 3.68
C LEU A 63 -5.98 -4.87 4.34
N ALA A 64 -6.96 -3.98 4.54
CA ALA A 64 -8.26 -4.36 5.06
C ALA A 64 -9.00 -5.31 4.10
N GLY A 65 -9.01 -4.98 2.80
CA GLY A 65 -9.59 -5.83 1.75
C GLY A 65 -8.90 -7.20 1.65
N TYR A 66 -7.56 -7.21 1.66
CA TYR A 66 -6.78 -8.45 1.64
C TYR A 66 -7.13 -9.34 2.84
N LYS A 67 -7.16 -8.78 4.06
CA LYS A 67 -7.53 -9.52 5.28
C LYS A 67 -8.96 -10.07 5.21
N GLN A 68 -9.90 -9.32 4.62
CA GLN A 68 -11.28 -9.79 4.44
C GLN A 68 -11.37 -10.93 3.42
N GLY A 69 -10.67 -10.83 2.28
CA GLY A 69 -10.61 -11.89 1.27
C GLY A 69 -10.01 -13.19 1.82
N MET A 70 -8.96 -13.08 2.64
CA MET A 70 -8.37 -14.24 3.33
C MET A 70 -9.36 -14.94 4.26
N LYS A 71 -10.20 -14.19 4.98
CA LYS A 71 -11.26 -14.77 5.85
C LYS A 71 -12.32 -15.51 5.03
N GLN A 72 -12.73 -14.96 3.89
CA GLN A 72 -13.73 -15.59 3.02
C GLN A 72 -13.21 -16.84 2.31
N SER A 73 -11.91 -16.88 2.02
CA SER A 73 -11.23 -17.99 1.34
C SER A 73 -10.99 -19.19 2.27
N ASN A 74 -11.11 -19.00 3.57
CA ASN A 74 -10.96 -20.04 4.59
C ASN A 74 -12.23 -20.07 5.47
N PRO A 75 -13.38 -20.50 4.91
CA PRO A 75 -14.60 -20.64 5.69
C PRO A 75 -14.36 -21.69 6.77
N GLU A 76 -14.52 -21.29 8.03
CA GLU A 76 -14.54 -22.20 9.18
C GLU A 76 -15.63 -23.26 9.05
#